data_AF-A0ABC8K0V7-F1
#
_entry.id   AF-A0ABC8K0V7-F1
#
_cell.length_a   1.000
_cell.length_b   1.000
_cell.length_c   1.000
_cell.angle_alpha   90.00
_cell.angle_beta   90.00
_cell.angle_gamma   90.00
#
_symmetry.space_group_name_H-M   'P 1'
#
loop_
_entity.id
_entity.type
_entity.pdbx_description
1 polymer ?
#
loop_
_entity_poly.entity_id
_entity_poly.type
_entity_poly.pdbx_seq_one_letter_code
_entity_poly.pdbx_strand_id
1 'polypeptide(L)'
;MTATDRPGFCSEVKFLWPYSVNHNNCCIYRVPCGLRSVNPEAYTPQMLLIGPLHHYKKAQAVELSKTDVRYMYYNKMELHKKKYLENIALTYGKQTVEEFRSIIKRDEQFIRACYAEPTDSINSDDFVEMMLHDSVFILVFFMHIGPRYIDKTGDFLFDEPCYQYTIFGDLILLENQLPYALLENLFEPFYAKFEGNITFRGIILQGFGIQGKVTREKRFLHFTDLRRLVLVQTLGLTEEEQINAKLVRKESIARLRNAEMLNSAGVEFECSEEEASLLIKFERGILTMPCFKAEDATERVFRSIMALEQCHYHYTAFVCNYIDFLDCLIDTESTTRKRSYSRGPY
;
A
#
# COMPACT_ATOMS: atom_id res chain seq x y z
N MET A 1 -41.84 23.41 0.85
CA MET A 1 -42.59 22.17 1.13
C MET A 1 -42.18 21.13 0.08
N THR A 2 -41.07 20.44 0.37
CA THR A 2 -40.96 18.95 0.50
C THR A 2 -41.09 18.24 -0.86
N ALA A 3 -40.02 17.91 -1.60
CA ALA A 3 -38.90 17.00 -1.28
C ALA A 3 -39.42 15.65 -0.75
N THR A 4 -39.62 14.70 -1.66
CA THR A 4 -39.96 13.30 -1.35
C THR A 4 -38.70 12.45 -1.47
N ASP A 5 -38.33 11.89 -0.33
CA ASP A 5 -37.26 10.92 -0.09
C ASP A 5 -37.35 9.70 -1.01
N ARG A 6 -36.20 9.27 -1.55
CA ARG A 6 -35.99 7.89 -1.99
C ARG A 6 -35.32 7.13 -0.86
N PRO A 7 -35.90 6.05 -0.32
CA PRO A 7 -35.25 5.25 0.70
C PRO A 7 -34.14 4.40 0.08
N GLY A 8 -32.92 4.60 0.56
CA GLY A 8 -31.86 3.59 0.45
C GLY A 8 -32.21 2.40 1.34
N PHE A 9 -32.45 1.24 0.73
CA PHE A 9 -32.63 -0.02 1.43
C PHE A 9 -31.57 -1.00 0.93
N CYS A 10 -30.44 -1.08 1.64
CA CYS A 10 -29.69 -2.32 1.69
C CYS A 10 -30.37 -3.13 2.80
N SER A 11 -31.29 -4.02 2.44
CA SER A 11 -31.95 -4.89 3.40
C SER A 11 -30.91 -5.76 4.10
N GLU A 12 -30.83 -5.69 5.42
CA GLU A 12 -30.07 -6.63 6.25
C GLU A 12 -30.59 -8.05 5.99
N VAL A 13 -29.86 -8.80 5.17
CA VAL A 13 -30.12 -10.20 4.92
C VAL A 13 -29.69 -10.97 6.17
N LYS A 14 -30.65 -11.31 7.03
CA LYS A 14 -30.44 -11.90 8.38
C LYS A 14 -29.59 -13.17 8.48
N PHE A 15 -29.24 -13.81 7.36
CA PHE A 15 -28.37 -15.00 7.31
C PHE A 15 -26.96 -14.72 6.81
N LEU A 16 -26.67 -13.50 6.33
CA LEU A 16 -25.33 -13.07 5.98
C LEU A 16 -24.64 -12.51 7.23
N TRP A 17 -23.32 -12.68 7.30
CA TRP A 17 -22.51 -12.09 8.37
C TRP A 17 -22.80 -10.57 8.44
N PRO A 18 -22.93 -9.97 9.64
CA PRO A 18 -23.18 -8.54 9.76
C PRO A 18 -22.15 -7.76 8.95
N TYR A 19 -22.60 -7.09 7.90
CA TYR A 19 -21.76 -6.25 7.06
C TYR A 19 -21.27 -5.06 7.91
N SER A 20 -19.97 -4.82 7.98
CA SER A 20 -19.43 -3.70 8.74
C SER A 20 -19.86 -2.36 8.15
N VAL A 21 -20.25 -1.45 9.03
CA VAL A 21 -21.00 -0.22 8.75
C VAL A 21 -20.07 0.91 8.30
N ASN A 22 -19.38 0.77 7.17
CA ASN A 22 -18.97 1.88 6.26
C ASN A 22 -18.01 1.39 5.16
N HIS A 23 -18.55 0.84 4.07
CA HIS A 23 -17.73 0.53 2.89
C HIS A 23 -17.04 1.74 2.27
N ASN A 24 -17.55 2.95 2.51
CA ASN A 24 -17.01 4.16 1.87
C ASN A 24 -15.62 4.55 2.39
N ASN A 25 -15.25 4.16 3.61
CA ASN A 25 -13.97 4.56 4.23
C ASN A 25 -12.95 3.42 4.31
N CYS A 26 -13.39 2.17 4.22
CA CYS A 26 -12.55 0.99 4.35
C CYS A 26 -11.55 0.87 3.18
N CYS A 27 -10.25 0.86 3.49
CA CYS A 27 -9.19 0.77 2.50
C CYS A 27 -7.98 -0.09 2.93
N ILE A 28 -7.88 -0.49 4.21
CA ILE A 28 -6.77 -1.29 4.74
C ILE A 28 -7.27 -2.69 5.10
N TYR A 29 -6.62 -3.71 4.57
CA TYR A 29 -7.08 -5.09 4.62
C TYR A 29 -5.99 -6.02 5.17
N ARG A 30 -6.43 -7.13 5.78
CA ARG A 30 -5.59 -8.32 5.87
C ARG A 30 -5.44 -8.95 4.50
N VAL A 31 -4.25 -9.46 4.22
CA VAL A 31 -4.00 -10.26 3.04
C VAL A 31 -4.80 -11.57 3.18
N PRO A 32 -5.65 -11.90 2.20
CA PRO A 32 -6.41 -13.15 2.18
C PRO A 32 -5.52 -14.38 2.42
N CYS A 33 -6.01 -15.34 3.20
CA CYS A 33 -5.23 -16.51 3.62
C CYS A 33 -4.68 -17.32 2.43
N GLY A 34 -5.44 -17.43 1.35
CA GLY A 34 -5.00 -18.09 0.12
C GLY A 34 -3.76 -17.41 -0.47
N LEU A 35 -3.78 -16.08 -0.62
CA LEU A 35 -2.64 -15.31 -1.12
C LEU A 35 -1.42 -15.41 -0.19
N ARG A 36 -1.66 -15.32 1.13
CA ARG A 36 -0.58 -15.41 2.12
C ARG A 36 0.08 -16.79 2.16
N SER A 37 -0.69 -17.87 2.02
CA SER A 37 -0.18 -19.24 2.11
C SER A 37 0.86 -19.60 1.04
N VAL A 38 0.85 -18.90 -0.10
CA VAL A 38 1.80 -19.11 -1.20
C VAL A 38 3.20 -18.61 -0.81
N ASN A 39 3.28 -17.42 -0.21
CA ASN A 39 4.54 -16.85 0.26
C ASN A 39 4.28 -15.94 1.47
N PRO A 40 4.28 -16.48 2.70
CA PRO A 40 4.00 -15.69 3.90
C PRO A 40 5.00 -14.56 4.16
N GLU A 41 6.26 -14.77 3.80
CA GLU A 41 7.34 -13.82 4.00
C GLU A 41 7.18 -12.55 3.15
N ALA A 42 6.58 -12.67 1.96
CA ALA A 42 6.32 -11.51 1.11
C ALA A 42 5.36 -10.47 1.74
N TYR A 43 4.54 -10.89 2.69
CA TYR A 43 3.56 -10.05 3.39
C TYR A 43 3.93 -9.75 4.84
N THR A 44 5.14 -10.12 5.27
CA THR A 44 5.56 -9.93 6.66
C THR A 44 6.55 -8.77 6.73
N PRO A 45 6.27 -7.72 7.53
CA PRO A 45 7.24 -6.64 7.75
C PRO A 45 8.55 -7.17 8.33
N GLN A 46 9.67 -6.55 8.02
CA GLN A 46 10.99 -7.04 8.43
C GLN A 46 11.56 -6.25 9.61
N MET A 47 11.20 -4.98 9.75
CA MET A 47 11.70 -4.09 10.81
C MET A 47 10.65 -3.16 11.41
N LEU A 48 9.63 -2.75 10.65
CA LEU A 48 8.69 -1.73 11.09
C LEU A 48 7.25 -2.24 11.07
N LEU A 49 6.62 -2.25 12.24
CA LEU A 49 5.19 -2.47 12.40
C LEU A 49 4.47 -1.13 12.57
N ILE A 50 3.50 -0.82 11.74
CA ILE A 50 2.60 0.34 11.87
C ILE A 50 1.14 -0.09 11.81
N GLY A 51 0.29 0.68 12.46
CA GLY A 51 -1.15 0.46 12.45
C GLY A 51 -1.63 -0.60 13.44
N PRO A 52 -2.96 -0.71 13.59
CA PRO A 52 -3.61 -1.59 14.57
C PRO A 52 -3.57 -3.07 14.20
N LEU A 53 -3.42 -3.42 12.92
CA LEU A 53 -3.35 -4.83 12.48
C LEU A 53 -2.10 -5.56 13.01
N HIS A 54 -1.14 -4.84 13.58
CA HIS A 54 0.03 -5.41 14.21
C HIS A 54 0.04 -5.26 15.74
N HIS A 55 -1.04 -4.75 16.35
CA HIS A 55 -1.09 -4.45 17.78
C HIS A 55 -0.75 -5.67 18.67
N TYR A 56 -1.33 -6.84 18.40
CA TYR A 56 -1.00 -8.07 19.12
C TYR A 56 0.48 -8.45 19.00
N LYS A 57 1.05 -8.34 17.79
CA LYS A 57 2.47 -8.62 17.54
C LYS A 57 3.38 -7.65 18.30
N LYS A 58 3.01 -6.37 18.37
CA LYS A 58 3.71 -5.36 19.18
C LYS A 58 3.68 -5.72 20.66
N ALA A 59 2.53 -6.14 21.19
CA ALA A 59 2.39 -6.51 22.60
C ALA A 59 3.21 -7.76 22.98
N GLN A 60 3.41 -8.70 22.05
CA GLN A 60 4.14 -9.95 22.29
C GLN A 60 5.58 -9.96 21.79
N ALA A 61 6.10 -8.82 21.37
CA ALA A 61 7.37 -8.78 20.67
C ALA A 61 8.56 -9.31 21.50
N VAL A 62 8.55 -9.11 22.82
CA VAL A 62 9.61 -9.67 23.70
C VAL A 62 9.60 -11.19 23.67
N GLU A 63 8.43 -11.83 23.81
CA GLU A 63 8.34 -13.29 23.83
C GLU A 63 8.69 -13.88 22.46
N LEU A 64 8.16 -13.27 21.39
CA LEU A 64 8.37 -13.72 20.01
C LEU A 64 9.82 -13.49 19.53
N SER A 65 10.55 -12.56 20.14
CA SER A 65 11.98 -12.34 19.85
C SER A 65 12.88 -13.53 20.18
N LYS A 66 12.41 -14.48 21.00
CA LYS A 66 13.15 -15.71 21.31
C LYS A 66 13.21 -16.67 20.11
N THR A 67 12.25 -16.58 19.21
CA THR A 67 12.10 -17.50 18.06
C THR A 67 12.28 -16.83 16.71
N ASP A 68 12.07 -15.51 16.64
CA ASP A 68 12.13 -14.75 15.41
C ASP A 68 12.85 -13.41 15.63
N VAL A 69 14.01 -13.27 14.99
CA VAL A 69 14.92 -12.13 15.13
C VAL A 69 14.28 -10.81 14.70
N ARG A 70 13.23 -10.82 13.87
CA ARG A 70 12.49 -9.61 13.44
C ARG A 70 11.90 -8.86 14.63
N TYR A 71 11.46 -9.58 15.67
CA TYR A 71 10.90 -8.94 16.85
C TYR A 71 11.92 -8.18 17.69
N MET A 72 13.22 -8.50 17.58
CA MET A 72 14.26 -7.64 18.13
C MET A 72 14.28 -6.28 17.40
N TYR A 73 14.14 -6.27 16.07
CA TYR A 73 14.06 -5.04 15.29
C TYR A 73 12.77 -4.27 15.58
N TYR A 74 11.62 -4.95 15.70
CA TYR A 74 10.36 -4.32 16.08
C TYR A 74 10.46 -3.61 17.43
N ASN A 75 11.05 -4.26 18.45
CA ASN A 75 11.26 -3.64 19.76
C ASN A 75 12.17 -2.41 19.68
N LYS A 76 13.27 -2.50 18.91
CA LYS A 76 14.14 -1.35 18.65
C LYS A 76 13.38 -0.21 17.97
N MET A 77 12.50 -0.53 17.03
CA MET A 77 11.65 0.46 16.35
C MET A 77 10.65 1.13 17.27
N GLU A 78 9.92 0.39 18.11
CA GLU A 78 9.02 1.00 19.08
C GLU A 78 9.75 1.97 20.02
N LEU A 79 11.01 1.70 20.38
CA LEU A 79 11.84 2.65 21.13
C LEU A 79 12.25 3.89 20.30
N HIS A 80 12.58 3.72 19.02
CA HIS A 80 12.91 4.85 18.14
C HIS A 80 11.69 5.76 17.91
N LYS A 81 10.49 5.21 17.77
CA LYS A 81 9.26 6.01 17.65
C LYS A 81 9.05 6.93 18.85
N LYS A 82 9.32 6.44 20.06
CA LYS A 82 9.25 7.25 21.30
C LYS A 82 10.28 8.38 21.28
N LYS A 83 11.54 8.07 20.93
CA LYS A 83 12.60 9.08 20.80
C LYS A 83 12.26 10.14 19.74
N TYR A 84 11.68 9.74 18.61
CA TYR A 84 11.24 10.66 17.57
C TYR A 84 10.12 11.58 18.06
N LEU A 85 9.14 11.04 18.79
CA LEU A 85 8.10 11.86 19.41
C LEU A 85 8.65 12.85 20.44
N GLU A 86 9.59 12.41 21.29
CA GLU A 86 10.30 13.27 22.24
C GLU A 86 11.07 14.39 21.50
N ASN A 87 11.78 14.04 20.42
CA ASN A 87 12.51 15.02 19.61
C ASN A 87 11.56 16.03 18.94
N ILE A 88 10.40 15.61 18.43
CA ILE A 88 9.39 16.52 17.91
C ILE A 88 8.92 17.48 19.01
N ALA A 89 8.66 16.97 20.23
CA ALA A 89 8.26 17.80 21.37
C ALA A 89 9.35 18.81 21.79
N LEU A 90 10.62 18.41 21.70
CA LEU A 90 11.76 19.28 22.03
C LEU A 90 11.99 20.36 20.95
N THR A 91 11.93 19.99 19.68
CA THR A 91 12.23 20.89 18.55
C THR A 91 11.06 21.81 18.22
N TYR A 92 9.84 21.29 18.19
CA TYR A 92 8.63 22.01 17.74
C TYR A 92 7.65 22.32 18.88
N GLY A 93 8.00 21.95 20.11
CA GLY A 93 7.22 22.22 21.32
C GLY A 93 6.19 21.14 21.65
N LYS A 94 5.98 20.90 22.95
CA LYS A 94 4.99 19.93 23.47
C LYS A 94 3.57 20.16 22.94
N GLN A 95 3.21 21.43 22.70
CA GLN A 95 1.91 21.79 22.13
C GLN A 95 1.68 21.16 20.75
N THR A 96 2.71 21.02 19.92
CA THR A 96 2.61 20.37 18.61
C THR A 96 2.25 18.88 18.74
N VAL A 97 2.80 18.19 19.74
CA VAL A 97 2.45 16.79 20.02
C VAL A 97 1.02 16.67 20.54
N GLU A 98 0.58 17.60 21.39
CA GLU A 98 -0.81 17.64 21.87
C GLU A 98 -1.80 17.98 20.73
N GLU A 99 -1.42 18.82 19.78
CA GLU A 99 -2.19 19.07 18.55
C GLU A 99 -2.35 17.79 17.72
N PHE A 100 -1.26 17.04 17.49
CA PHE A 100 -1.32 15.75 16.79
C PHE A 100 -2.23 14.75 17.50
N ARG A 101 -2.05 14.61 18.82
CA ARG A 101 -2.88 13.76 19.67
C ARG A 101 -4.37 14.13 19.59
N SER A 102 -4.68 15.42 19.63
CA SER A 102 -6.05 15.94 19.51
C SER A 102 -6.69 15.63 18.16
N ILE A 103 -5.94 15.80 17.06
CA ILE A 103 -6.39 15.45 15.71
C ILE A 103 -6.71 13.94 15.61
N ILE A 104 -5.81 13.08 16.09
CA ILE A 104 -6.02 11.63 16.07
C ILE A 104 -7.26 11.25 16.89
N LYS A 105 -7.41 11.82 18.10
CA LYS A 105 -8.54 11.54 18.98
C LYS A 105 -9.87 12.00 18.37
N ARG A 106 -9.88 13.16 17.71
CA ARG A 106 -11.04 13.69 16.97
C ARG A 106 -11.43 12.77 15.82
N ASP A 107 -10.45 12.28 15.06
CA ASP A 107 -10.67 11.50 13.83
C ASP A 107 -10.71 9.98 14.08
N GLU A 108 -10.61 9.52 15.34
CA GLU A 108 -10.43 8.11 15.71
C GLU A 108 -11.44 7.18 15.02
N GLN A 109 -12.74 7.51 15.07
CA GLN A 109 -13.78 6.67 14.47
C GLN A 109 -13.60 6.53 12.95
N PHE A 110 -13.19 7.61 12.28
CA PHE A 110 -12.88 7.58 10.85
C PHE A 110 -11.65 6.71 10.57
N ILE A 111 -10.57 6.87 11.34
CA ILE A 111 -9.34 6.09 11.19
C ILE A 111 -9.63 4.60 11.38
N ARG A 112 -10.41 4.24 12.40
CA ARG A 112 -10.84 2.84 12.65
C ARG A 112 -11.67 2.28 11.51
N ALA A 113 -12.56 3.09 10.93
CA ALA A 113 -13.39 2.69 9.79
C ALA A 113 -12.58 2.46 8.49
N CYS A 114 -11.31 2.87 8.43
CA CYS A 114 -10.42 2.54 7.31
C CYS A 114 -9.95 1.08 7.32
N TYR A 115 -10.04 0.38 8.46
CA TYR A 115 -9.61 -1.02 8.58
C TYR A 115 -10.78 -1.97 8.39
N ALA A 116 -10.60 -2.98 7.53
CA ALA A 116 -11.59 -4.02 7.31
C ALA A 116 -11.79 -4.93 8.54
N GLU A 117 -10.71 -5.15 9.29
CA GLU A 117 -10.73 -5.90 10.55
C GLU A 117 -11.17 -4.97 11.71
N PRO A 118 -12.13 -5.37 12.55
CA PRO A 118 -12.53 -4.59 13.71
C PRO A 118 -11.35 -4.29 14.63
N THR A 119 -11.28 -3.05 15.14
CA THR A 119 -10.21 -2.62 16.05
C THR A 119 -10.72 -2.35 17.47
N ASP A 120 -11.97 -2.73 17.75
CA ASP A 120 -12.69 -2.43 19.01
C ASP A 120 -12.02 -3.03 20.25
N SER A 121 -11.18 -4.06 20.07
CA SER A 121 -10.39 -4.65 21.16
C SER A 121 -9.30 -3.71 21.69
N ILE A 122 -8.94 -2.67 20.94
CA ILE A 122 -7.95 -1.66 21.33
C ILE A 122 -8.71 -0.46 21.89
N ASN A 123 -8.51 -0.14 23.17
CA ASN A 123 -9.13 1.03 23.78
C ASN A 123 -8.67 2.34 23.10
N SER A 124 -9.43 3.42 23.27
CA SER A 124 -9.20 4.70 22.60
C SER A 124 -7.82 5.29 22.89
N ASP A 125 -7.38 5.30 24.15
CA ASP A 125 -6.11 5.92 24.51
C ASP A 125 -4.91 5.16 23.92
N ASP A 126 -4.92 3.82 23.98
CA ASP A 126 -3.88 2.98 23.36
C ASP A 126 -3.87 3.12 21.83
N PHE A 127 -5.06 3.24 21.21
CA PHE A 127 -5.17 3.44 19.77
C PHE A 127 -4.59 4.79 19.36
N VAL A 128 -4.94 5.87 20.07
CA VAL A 128 -4.44 7.22 19.81
C VAL A 128 -2.92 7.27 19.96
N GLU A 129 -2.38 6.69 21.04
CA GLU A 129 -0.93 6.63 21.25
C GLU A 129 -0.23 5.85 20.14
N MET A 130 -0.76 4.69 19.74
CA MET A 130 -0.18 3.89 18.68
C MET A 130 -0.16 4.66 17.34
N MET A 131 -1.29 5.30 16.97
CA MET A 131 -1.35 6.11 15.76
C MET A 131 -0.38 7.29 15.81
N LEU A 132 -0.21 7.93 16.97
CA LEU A 132 0.70 9.06 17.17
C LEU A 132 2.15 8.65 16.93
N HIS A 133 2.62 7.59 17.60
CA HIS A 133 3.98 7.08 17.45
C HIS A 133 4.25 6.60 16.02
N ASP A 134 3.32 5.87 15.42
CA ASP A 134 3.45 5.35 14.06
C ASP A 134 3.46 6.48 13.01
N SER A 135 2.61 7.50 13.16
CA SER A 135 2.56 8.65 12.24
C SER A 135 3.81 9.52 12.36
N VAL A 136 4.26 9.81 13.59
CA VAL A 136 5.46 10.62 13.83
C VAL A 136 6.72 9.93 13.31
N PHE A 137 6.79 8.60 13.38
CA PHE A 137 7.85 7.85 12.72
C PHE A 137 7.90 8.12 11.22
N ILE A 138 6.74 8.02 10.54
CA ILE A 138 6.65 8.28 9.11
C ILE A 138 7.08 9.71 8.80
N LEU A 139 6.62 10.70 9.57
CA LEU A 139 7.04 12.09 9.43
C LEU A 139 8.56 12.23 9.47
N VAL A 140 9.20 11.77 10.55
CA VAL A 140 10.64 11.90 10.74
C VAL A 140 11.43 11.14 9.68
N PHE A 141 11.01 9.92 9.34
CA PHE A 141 11.62 9.11 8.28
C PHE A 141 11.68 9.87 6.95
N PHE A 142 10.55 10.44 6.52
CA PHE A 142 10.49 11.17 5.26
C PHE A 142 11.14 12.55 5.31
N MET A 143 11.16 13.24 6.46
CA MET A 143 11.92 14.49 6.63
C MET A 143 13.43 14.30 6.39
N HIS A 144 13.95 13.13 6.73
CA HIS A 144 15.39 12.85 6.71
C HIS A 144 15.84 12.07 5.46
N ILE A 145 14.91 11.57 4.65
CA ILE A 145 15.23 10.92 3.38
C ILE A 145 15.36 11.96 2.27
N GLY A 146 16.59 12.19 1.86
CA GLY A 146 16.94 13.07 0.76
C GLY A 146 18.45 13.21 0.58
N PRO A 147 18.92 13.94 -0.44
CA PRO A 147 20.34 14.12 -0.76
C PRO A 147 21.15 14.95 0.26
N ARG A 148 20.69 15.05 1.52
CA ARG A 148 21.20 15.99 2.51
C ARG A 148 22.12 15.41 3.58
N TYR A 149 22.41 14.11 3.57
CA TYR A 149 23.30 13.52 4.57
C TYR A 149 24.62 13.08 3.95
N ILE A 150 25.58 14.00 3.95
CA ILE A 150 27.01 13.71 3.71
C ILE A 150 27.67 13.22 5.01
N ASP A 151 27.10 13.57 6.18
CA ASP A 151 27.61 13.22 7.50
C ASP A 151 26.70 12.22 8.24
N LYS A 152 27.30 11.43 9.14
CA LYS A 152 26.58 10.52 10.04
C LYS A 152 25.66 11.29 10.98
N THR A 153 24.39 10.93 10.99
CA THR A 153 23.34 11.47 11.86
C THR A 153 23.44 10.95 13.29
N GLY A 154 24.12 9.81 13.51
CA GLY A 154 24.11 9.09 14.77
C GLY A 154 22.86 8.22 14.96
N ASP A 155 21.93 8.25 14.00
CA ASP A 155 20.78 7.36 13.93
C ASP A 155 21.05 6.29 12.87
N PHE A 156 21.06 5.05 13.33
CA PHE A 156 21.36 3.87 12.52
C PHE A 156 20.40 3.73 11.31
N LEU A 157 19.15 4.22 11.42
CA LEU A 157 18.21 4.20 10.29
C LEU A 157 18.68 5.06 9.11
N PHE A 158 19.43 6.13 9.37
CA PHE A 158 19.93 7.03 8.34
C PHE A 158 21.41 6.80 8.01
N ASP A 159 22.17 6.27 8.95
CA ASP A 159 23.60 6.00 8.78
C ASP A 159 23.88 4.71 8.00
N GLU A 160 22.94 3.75 7.98
CA GLU A 160 23.06 2.51 7.20
C GLU A 160 21.96 2.37 6.14
N PRO A 161 22.30 2.52 4.83
CA PRO A 161 21.30 2.52 3.74
C PRO A 161 20.43 1.26 3.64
N CYS A 162 20.92 0.09 4.05
CA CYS A 162 20.17 -1.17 3.96
C CYS A 162 18.87 -1.15 4.81
N TYR A 163 18.86 -0.43 5.92
CA TYR A 163 17.66 -0.30 6.75
C TYR A 163 16.61 0.59 6.07
N GLN A 164 17.01 1.63 5.34
CA GLN A 164 16.08 2.48 4.60
C GLN A 164 15.30 1.66 3.55
N TYR A 165 16.00 0.83 2.75
CA TYR A 165 15.35 -0.06 1.79
C TYR A 165 14.36 -1.01 2.46
N THR A 166 14.72 -1.53 3.64
CA THR A 166 13.85 -2.43 4.41
C THR A 166 12.60 -1.70 4.90
N ILE A 167 12.74 -0.49 5.44
CA ILE A 167 11.61 0.35 5.87
C ILE A 167 10.71 0.71 4.70
N PHE A 168 11.27 1.11 3.54
CA PHE A 168 10.47 1.36 2.34
C PHE A 168 9.65 0.14 1.92
N GLY A 169 10.24 -1.07 1.98
CA GLY A 169 9.52 -2.31 1.71
C GLY A 169 8.37 -2.55 2.70
N ASP A 170 8.61 -2.31 3.99
CA ASP A 170 7.60 -2.48 5.04
C ASP A 170 6.47 -1.45 4.92
N LEU A 171 6.78 -0.21 4.54
CA LEU A 171 5.81 0.86 4.32
C LEU A 171 4.87 0.60 3.14
N ILE A 172 5.16 -0.34 2.24
CA ILE A 172 4.29 -0.67 1.09
C ILE A 172 3.35 -1.86 1.39
N LEU A 173 3.63 -2.65 2.44
CA LEU A 173 2.84 -3.85 2.73
C LEU A 173 1.41 -3.49 3.14
N LEU A 174 0.42 -4.14 2.49
CA LEU A 174 -1.01 -3.83 2.65
C LEU A 174 -1.51 -3.86 4.11
N GLU A 175 -1.00 -4.79 4.93
CA GLU A 175 -1.42 -4.90 6.33
C GLU A 175 -0.73 -3.89 7.25
N ASN A 176 0.35 -3.27 6.77
CA ASN A 176 1.24 -2.42 7.51
C ASN A 176 1.05 -0.97 7.05
N GLN A 177 -0.17 -0.45 7.16
CA GLN A 177 -0.56 0.84 6.61
C GLN A 177 -1.25 1.72 7.66
N LEU A 178 -1.11 3.04 7.45
CA LEU A 178 -1.98 4.07 8.02
C LEU A 178 -2.76 4.75 6.90
N PRO A 179 -4.00 5.21 7.13
CA PRO A 179 -4.74 5.98 6.13
C PRO A 179 -3.98 7.26 5.80
N TYR A 180 -3.78 7.56 4.52
CA TYR A 180 -3.08 8.78 4.12
C TYR A 180 -3.81 10.05 4.56
N ALA A 181 -5.15 10.02 4.60
CA ALA A 181 -5.95 11.14 5.11
C ALA A 181 -5.59 11.51 6.56
N LEU A 182 -5.21 10.54 7.41
CA LEU A 182 -4.69 10.82 8.75
C LEU A 182 -3.37 11.60 8.66
N LEU A 183 -2.43 11.12 7.85
CA LEU A 183 -1.12 11.74 7.71
C LEU A 183 -1.22 13.15 7.09
N GLU A 184 -2.14 13.34 6.14
CA GLU A 184 -2.44 14.63 5.52
C GLU A 184 -2.99 15.61 6.58
N ASN A 185 -3.98 15.19 7.37
CA ASN A 185 -4.57 16.01 8.44
C ASN A 185 -3.54 16.39 9.52
N LEU A 186 -2.60 15.50 9.83
CA LEU A 186 -1.53 15.76 10.79
C LEU A 186 -0.47 16.71 10.23
N PHE A 187 0.00 16.43 9.01
CA PHE A 187 1.28 16.96 8.56
C PHE A 187 1.16 18.12 7.56
N GLU A 188 0.10 18.26 6.78
CA GLU A 188 -0.04 19.47 5.94
C GLU A 188 -0.09 20.76 6.79
N PRO A 189 -0.84 20.84 7.91
CA PRO A 189 -0.78 22.01 8.80
C PRO A 189 0.60 22.19 9.45
N PHE A 190 1.27 21.10 9.82
CA PHE A 190 2.61 21.12 10.39
C PHE A 190 3.63 21.72 9.42
N TYR A 191 3.64 21.26 8.17
CA TYR A 191 4.54 21.78 7.13
C TYR A 191 4.25 23.23 6.79
N ALA A 192 2.97 23.60 6.69
CA ALA A 192 2.58 25.00 6.48
C ALA A 192 3.09 25.93 7.60
N LYS A 193 3.18 25.42 8.85
CA LYS A 193 3.65 26.17 10.02
C LYS A 193 5.17 26.24 10.12
N PHE A 194 5.90 25.18 9.80
CA PHE A 194 7.33 25.05 10.13
C PHE A 194 8.29 24.93 8.94
N GLU A 195 7.86 24.37 7.81
CA GLU A 195 8.76 23.94 6.72
C GLU A 195 8.47 24.65 5.38
N GLY A 196 7.38 25.42 5.28
CA GLY A 196 7.12 26.32 4.16
C GLY A 196 6.78 25.61 2.84
N ASN A 197 7.39 26.02 1.73
CA ASN A 197 7.05 25.72 0.32
C ASN A 197 7.00 24.24 -0.11
N ILE A 198 7.12 23.30 0.83
CA ILE A 198 7.12 21.85 0.58
C ILE A 198 5.91 21.24 1.30
N THR A 199 5.11 20.46 0.57
CA THR A 199 3.99 19.71 1.14
C THR A 199 4.45 18.34 1.63
N PHE A 200 3.76 17.79 2.63
CA PHE A 200 4.05 16.43 3.10
C PHE A 200 3.88 15.43 1.96
N ARG A 201 2.84 15.59 1.13
CA ARG A 201 2.68 14.84 -0.13
C ARG A 201 3.94 14.87 -1.01
N GLY A 202 4.52 16.06 -1.22
CA GLY A 202 5.71 16.23 -2.06
C GLY A 202 6.90 15.41 -1.57
N ILE A 203 7.11 15.37 -0.26
CA ILE A 203 8.21 14.62 0.37
C ILE A 203 7.97 13.10 0.28
N ILE A 204 6.72 12.64 0.46
CA ILE A 204 6.37 11.23 0.23
C ILE A 204 6.72 10.81 -1.19
N LEU A 205 6.28 11.58 -2.20
CA LEU A 205 6.57 11.28 -3.60
C LEU A 205 8.08 11.30 -3.89
N GLN A 206 8.81 12.21 -3.24
CA GLN A 206 10.27 12.27 -3.33
C GLN A 206 10.96 11.06 -2.71
N GLY A 207 10.61 10.70 -1.47
CA GLY A 207 11.23 9.57 -0.78
C GLY A 207 11.01 8.26 -1.53
N PHE A 208 9.85 8.06 -2.16
CA PHE A 208 9.57 6.89 -2.98
C PHE A 208 10.14 6.93 -4.40
N GLY A 209 10.79 8.03 -4.81
CA GLY A 209 11.37 8.21 -6.15
C GLY A 209 10.33 8.29 -7.27
N ILE A 210 9.14 8.81 -6.99
CA ILE A 210 7.99 8.85 -7.92
C ILE A 210 7.46 10.27 -8.15
N GLN A 211 8.32 11.29 -8.01
CA GLN A 211 7.93 12.66 -8.33
C GLN A 211 7.52 12.76 -9.81
N GLY A 212 6.42 13.47 -10.07
CA GLY A 212 5.89 13.64 -11.43
C GLY A 212 5.18 12.40 -12.01
N LYS A 213 5.20 11.25 -11.32
CA LYS A 213 4.49 10.03 -11.73
C LYS A 213 3.03 9.98 -11.27
N VAL A 214 2.64 10.90 -10.36
CA VAL A 214 1.28 11.01 -9.84
C VAL A 214 0.78 12.43 -10.02
N THR A 215 -0.37 12.60 -10.68
CA THR A 215 -0.97 13.94 -10.85
C THR A 215 -1.43 14.54 -9.51
N ARG A 216 -1.60 15.87 -9.46
CA ARG A 216 -1.96 16.59 -8.23
C ARG A 216 -3.38 16.30 -7.78
N GLU A 217 -4.28 16.03 -8.72
CA GLU A 217 -5.72 15.83 -8.47
C GLU A 217 -6.00 14.44 -7.88
N LYS A 218 -5.13 13.46 -8.14
CA LYS A 218 -5.34 12.07 -7.73
C LYS A 218 -4.89 11.86 -6.28
N ARG A 219 -5.85 11.55 -5.42
CA ARG A 219 -5.60 11.13 -4.03
C ARG A 219 -5.27 9.64 -3.99
N PHE A 220 -4.46 9.26 -3.01
CA PHE A 220 -4.17 7.85 -2.70
C PHE A 220 -4.57 7.57 -1.25
N LEU A 221 -5.02 6.35 -0.99
CA LEU A 221 -5.61 5.96 0.30
C LEU A 221 -4.55 5.65 1.35
N HIS A 222 -3.42 5.09 0.93
CA HIS A 222 -2.24 4.72 1.72
C HIS A 222 -1.09 4.39 0.76
N PHE A 223 0.08 3.96 1.24
CA PHE A 223 1.28 3.80 0.41
C PHE A 223 1.23 2.63 -0.58
N THR A 224 0.56 1.51 -0.23
CA THR A 224 0.29 0.45 -1.21
C THR A 224 -0.55 0.96 -2.38
N ASP A 225 -1.59 1.75 -2.07
CA ASP A 225 -2.46 2.36 -3.08
C ASP A 225 -1.72 3.40 -3.93
N LEU A 226 -0.80 4.17 -3.34
CA LEU A 226 0.09 5.07 -4.07
C LEU A 226 0.92 4.32 -5.13
N ARG A 227 1.50 3.17 -4.78
CA ARG A 227 2.26 2.34 -5.74
C ARG A 227 1.36 1.80 -6.85
N ARG A 228 0.15 1.34 -6.51
CA ARG A 228 -0.85 0.95 -7.51
C ARG A 228 -1.20 2.10 -8.44
N LEU A 229 -1.46 3.28 -7.88
CA LEU A 229 -1.87 4.48 -8.62
C LEU A 229 -0.82 4.88 -9.67
N VAL A 230 0.48 4.83 -9.33
CA VAL A 230 1.57 5.07 -10.29
C VAL A 230 1.45 4.14 -11.49
N LEU A 231 1.30 2.83 -11.25
CA LEU A 231 1.18 1.83 -12.32
C LEU A 231 -0.06 2.06 -13.19
N VAL A 232 -1.21 2.31 -12.57
CA VAL A 232 -2.49 2.48 -13.28
C VAL A 232 -2.54 3.78 -14.08
N GLN A 233 -1.89 4.86 -13.61
CA GLN A 233 -1.87 6.14 -14.34
C GLN A 233 -1.17 6.04 -15.69
N THR A 234 -0.19 5.14 -15.85
CA THR A 234 0.50 4.93 -17.14
C THR A 234 -0.42 4.44 -18.25
N LEU A 235 -1.58 3.87 -17.91
CA LEU A 235 -2.55 3.42 -18.89
C LEU A 235 -3.28 4.59 -19.58
N GLY A 236 -3.18 5.82 -19.05
CA GLY A 236 -3.82 7.01 -19.63
C GLY A 236 -5.35 6.97 -19.64
N LEU A 237 -5.97 6.05 -18.88
CA LEU A 237 -7.41 5.84 -18.88
C LEU A 237 -8.14 7.01 -18.22
N THR A 238 -9.14 7.53 -18.93
CA THR A 238 -10.14 8.47 -18.38
C THR A 238 -10.97 7.81 -17.27
N GLU A 239 -11.62 8.62 -16.44
CA GLU A 239 -12.51 8.09 -15.40
C GLU A 239 -13.68 7.30 -15.99
N GLU A 240 -14.20 7.74 -17.14
CA GLU A 240 -15.24 7.04 -17.88
C GLU A 240 -14.76 5.67 -18.38
N GLU A 241 -13.56 5.56 -18.94
CA GLU A 241 -12.98 4.29 -19.36
C GLU A 241 -12.73 3.34 -18.18
N GLN A 242 -12.30 3.88 -17.04
CA GLN A 242 -12.16 3.08 -15.82
C GLN A 242 -13.51 2.59 -15.30
N ILE A 243 -14.58 3.40 -15.39
CA ILE A 243 -15.95 3.00 -15.03
C ILE A 243 -16.47 1.95 -16.01
N ASN A 244 -16.29 2.16 -17.31
CA ASN A 244 -16.68 1.21 -18.35
C ASN A 244 -15.95 -0.13 -18.19
N ALA A 245 -14.67 -0.11 -17.82
CA ALA A 245 -13.91 -1.32 -17.49
C ALA A 245 -14.49 -2.13 -16.33
N LYS A 246 -15.33 -1.52 -15.46
CA LYS A 246 -16.07 -2.23 -14.40
C LYS A 246 -17.36 -2.88 -14.89
N LEU A 247 -17.98 -2.30 -15.91
CA LEU A 247 -19.31 -2.70 -16.40
C LEU A 247 -19.24 -3.80 -17.47
N VAL A 248 -18.11 -3.87 -18.20
CA VAL A 248 -17.92 -4.86 -19.26
C VAL A 248 -17.52 -6.21 -18.66
N ARG A 249 -18.29 -7.26 -18.98
CA ARG A 249 -17.91 -8.64 -18.69
C ARG A 249 -16.68 -8.99 -19.52
N LYS A 250 -15.55 -9.19 -18.85
CA LYS A 250 -14.28 -9.54 -19.51
C LYS A 250 -14.27 -11.01 -19.86
N GLU A 251 -13.88 -11.34 -21.09
CA GLU A 251 -13.58 -12.72 -21.45
C GLU A 251 -12.25 -13.12 -20.82
N SER A 252 -12.21 -14.28 -20.18
CA SER A 252 -10.96 -14.83 -19.66
C SER A 252 -10.02 -15.11 -20.83
N ILE A 253 -8.75 -14.70 -20.71
CA ILE A 253 -7.69 -15.06 -21.67
C ILE A 253 -7.26 -16.52 -21.48
N ALA A 254 -8.22 -17.44 -21.38
CA ALA A 254 -8.01 -18.86 -21.05
C ALA A 254 -7.20 -19.65 -22.09
N ARG A 255 -6.81 -19.00 -23.20
CA ARG A 255 -6.12 -19.59 -24.34
C ARG A 255 -4.98 -18.72 -24.88
N LEU A 256 -4.41 -17.81 -24.09
CA LEU A 256 -3.20 -17.12 -24.54
C LEU A 256 -2.11 -18.15 -24.80
N ARG A 257 -1.40 -18.00 -25.91
CA ARG A 257 -0.21 -18.79 -26.21
C ARG A 257 0.98 -18.17 -25.47
N ASN A 258 1.92 -19.00 -25.06
CA ASN A 258 3.14 -18.51 -24.42
C ASN A 258 4.04 -17.76 -25.40
N ALA A 259 5.09 -17.14 -24.88
CA ALA A 259 5.99 -16.32 -25.67
C ALA A 259 6.64 -17.08 -26.85
N GLU A 260 7.03 -18.34 -26.63
CA GLU A 260 7.65 -19.19 -27.67
C GLU A 260 6.68 -19.49 -28.82
N MET A 261 5.43 -19.82 -28.50
CA MET A 261 4.40 -20.10 -29.49
C MET A 261 3.97 -18.85 -30.25
N LEU A 262 3.88 -17.70 -29.58
CA LEU A 262 3.61 -16.42 -30.21
C LEU A 262 4.73 -16.02 -31.17
N ASN A 263 5.99 -16.15 -30.73
CA ASN A 263 7.16 -15.89 -31.56
C ASN A 263 7.20 -16.82 -32.79
N SER A 264 6.89 -18.12 -32.60
CA SER A 264 6.81 -19.09 -33.71
C SER A 264 5.67 -18.78 -34.71
N ALA A 265 4.64 -18.07 -34.28
CA ALA A 265 3.55 -17.59 -35.12
C ALA A 265 3.85 -16.23 -35.80
N GLY A 266 5.05 -15.67 -35.60
CA GLY A 266 5.49 -14.40 -36.19
C GLY A 266 5.15 -13.16 -35.37
N VAL A 267 4.84 -13.31 -34.07
CA VAL A 267 4.70 -12.15 -33.16
C VAL A 267 6.09 -11.74 -32.67
N GLU A 268 6.47 -10.49 -32.94
CA GLU A 268 7.70 -9.91 -32.42
C GLU A 268 7.45 -9.26 -31.06
N PHE A 269 8.42 -9.36 -30.15
CA PHE A 269 8.34 -8.77 -28.81
C PHE A 269 9.23 -7.54 -28.73
N GLU A 270 8.66 -6.43 -28.25
CA GLU A 270 9.39 -5.19 -28.01
C GLU A 270 9.22 -4.76 -26.56
N CYS A 271 10.33 -4.38 -25.92
CA CYS A 271 10.28 -3.81 -24.59
C CYS A 271 10.14 -2.29 -24.67
N SER A 272 9.16 -1.74 -23.95
CA SER A 272 9.07 -0.31 -23.66
C SER A 272 10.01 0.09 -22.52
N GLU A 273 10.75 1.19 -22.71
CA GLU A 273 11.62 1.79 -21.68
C GLU A 273 10.83 2.53 -20.59
N GLU A 274 9.49 2.63 -20.69
CA GLU A 274 8.67 3.29 -19.68
C GLU A 274 8.68 2.52 -18.35
N GLU A 275 9.45 3.03 -17.39
CA GLU A 275 9.48 2.50 -16.04
C GLU A 275 8.13 2.70 -15.32
N ALA A 276 7.74 1.65 -14.57
CA ALA A 276 6.49 1.57 -13.82
C ALA A 276 5.23 1.67 -14.68
N SER A 277 5.25 1.09 -15.88
CA SER A 277 4.10 1.01 -16.79
C SER A 277 3.42 -0.36 -16.76
N LEU A 278 2.12 -0.39 -17.09
CA LEU A 278 1.33 -1.60 -17.34
C LEU A 278 0.85 -1.70 -18.80
N LEU A 279 1.23 -0.74 -19.65
CA LEU A 279 0.66 -0.57 -20.98
C LEU A 279 1.20 -1.62 -21.95
N ILE A 280 0.30 -2.48 -22.44
CA ILE A 280 0.59 -3.47 -23.48
C ILE A 280 -0.08 -3.02 -24.78
N LYS A 281 0.65 -3.04 -25.89
CA LYS A 281 0.15 -2.72 -27.24
C LYS A 281 0.46 -3.86 -28.18
N PHE A 282 -0.48 -4.17 -29.08
CA PHE A 282 -0.26 -5.13 -30.16
C PHE A 282 -0.64 -4.48 -31.48
N GLU A 283 0.37 -4.14 -32.29
CA GLU A 283 0.19 -3.44 -33.56
C GLU A 283 1.07 -4.08 -34.63
N ARG A 284 0.46 -4.44 -35.77
CA ARG A 284 1.17 -4.99 -36.95
C ARG A 284 2.07 -6.20 -36.65
N GLY A 285 1.70 -7.04 -35.69
CA GLY A 285 2.47 -8.23 -35.31
C GLY A 285 3.52 -7.98 -34.22
N ILE A 286 3.68 -6.74 -33.76
CA ILE A 286 4.60 -6.38 -32.67
C ILE A 286 3.81 -6.25 -31.39
N LEU A 287 4.19 -7.02 -30.37
CA LEU A 287 3.70 -6.94 -29.01
C LEU A 287 4.68 -6.11 -28.17
N THR A 288 4.35 -4.84 -27.96
CA THR A 288 5.13 -3.93 -27.13
C THR A 288 4.61 -3.94 -25.70
N MET A 289 5.50 -4.17 -24.73
CA MET A 289 5.14 -4.22 -23.31
C MET A 289 6.28 -3.73 -22.41
N PRO A 290 6.01 -3.31 -21.16
CA PRO A 290 7.05 -2.81 -20.25
C PRO A 290 8.03 -3.92 -19.86
N CYS A 291 9.32 -3.61 -19.76
CA CYS A 291 10.31 -4.55 -19.23
C CYS A 291 10.01 -4.88 -17.76
N PHE A 292 9.72 -6.14 -17.47
CA PHE A 292 9.59 -6.61 -16.10
C PHE A 292 10.96 -6.88 -15.48
N LYS A 293 11.43 -5.98 -14.61
CA LYS A 293 12.68 -6.16 -13.85
C LYS A 293 12.37 -6.84 -12.51
N ALA A 294 12.82 -8.08 -12.34
CA ALA A 294 12.67 -8.84 -11.10
C ALA A 294 13.80 -8.51 -10.12
N GLU A 295 13.63 -7.44 -9.35
CA GLU A 295 14.51 -7.07 -8.24
C GLU A 295 14.01 -7.63 -6.89
N ASP A 296 14.88 -7.65 -5.87
CA ASP A 296 14.60 -8.24 -4.54
C ASP A 296 13.26 -7.79 -3.90
N ALA A 297 12.87 -6.52 -4.10
CA ALA A 297 11.64 -5.97 -3.54
C ALA A 297 10.39 -6.15 -4.43
N THR A 298 10.57 -6.54 -5.70
CA THR A 298 9.52 -6.53 -6.74
C THR A 298 8.35 -7.42 -6.34
N GLU A 299 8.63 -8.65 -5.91
CA GLU A 299 7.60 -9.61 -5.51
C GLU A 299 6.74 -9.07 -4.36
N ARG A 300 7.37 -8.47 -3.33
CA ARG A 300 6.67 -7.92 -2.16
C ARG A 300 5.71 -6.79 -2.55
N VAL A 301 6.18 -5.89 -3.42
CA VAL A 301 5.39 -4.75 -3.91
C VAL A 301 4.20 -5.24 -4.72
N PHE A 302 4.43 -6.06 -5.75
CA PHE A 302 3.36 -6.53 -6.63
C PHE A 302 2.34 -7.39 -5.88
N ARG A 303 2.78 -8.31 -5.00
CA ARG A 303 1.85 -9.11 -4.19
C ARG A 303 0.98 -8.26 -3.27
N SER A 304 1.55 -7.21 -2.66
CA SER A 304 0.78 -6.30 -1.80
C SER A 304 -0.25 -5.50 -2.62
N ILE A 305 0.11 -5.05 -3.82
CA ILE A 305 -0.81 -4.37 -4.73
C ILE A 305 -1.91 -5.31 -5.23
N MET A 306 -1.56 -6.54 -5.63
CA MET A 306 -2.54 -7.55 -6.06
C MET A 306 -3.51 -7.90 -4.93
N ALA A 307 -3.03 -8.05 -3.70
CA ALA A 307 -3.91 -8.25 -2.55
C ALA A 307 -4.87 -7.06 -2.35
N LEU A 308 -4.39 -5.83 -2.53
CA LEU A 308 -5.24 -4.63 -2.48
C LEU A 308 -6.27 -4.64 -3.62
N GLU A 309 -5.88 -4.98 -4.84
CA GLU A 309 -6.79 -5.04 -5.98
C GLU A 309 -7.89 -6.07 -5.77
N GLN A 310 -7.54 -7.24 -5.25
CA GLN A 310 -8.49 -8.31 -4.94
C GLN A 310 -9.40 -8.01 -3.74
N CYS A 311 -9.08 -7.03 -2.89
CA CYS A 311 -9.90 -6.65 -1.74
C CYS A 311 -10.71 -5.36 -1.97
N HIS A 312 -10.17 -4.42 -2.77
CA HIS A 312 -10.70 -3.05 -2.89
C HIS A 312 -11.07 -2.70 -4.34
N TYR A 313 -10.29 -3.14 -5.32
CA TYR A 313 -10.45 -2.76 -6.73
C TYR A 313 -10.87 -3.93 -7.64
N HIS A 314 -11.78 -4.79 -7.16
CA HIS A 314 -12.18 -6.04 -7.82
C HIS A 314 -12.46 -5.90 -9.34
N TYR A 315 -13.04 -4.77 -9.77
CA TYR A 315 -13.40 -4.53 -11.17
C TYR A 315 -12.29 -3.87 -12.01
N THR A 316 -11.29 -3.27 -11.35
CA THR A 316 -10.16 -2.55 -11.95
C THR A 316 -8.82 -3.11 -11.46
N ALA A 317 -8.73 -4.45 -11.36
CA ALA A 317 -7.54 -5.17 -10.94
C ALA A 317 -6.47 -5.25 -12.06
N PHE A 318 -5.99 -4.10 -12.52
CA PHE A 318 -5.09 -3.98 -13.67
C PHE A 318 -3.73 -4.64 -13.42
N VAL A 319 -3.21 -4.55 -12.20
CA VAL A 319 -1.93 -5.18 -11.84
C VAL A 319 -2.09 -6.69 -11.79
N CYS A 320 -3.19 -7.22 -11.24
CA CYS A 320 -3.50 -8.65 -11.33
C CYS A 320 -3.58 -9.12 -12.78
N ASN A 321 -4.32 -8.41 -13.64
CA ASN A 321 -4.43 -8.77 -15.06
C ASN A 321 -3.07 -8.76 -15.79
N TYR A 322 -2.21 -7.81 -15.45
CA TYR A 322 -0.85 -7.73 -16.01
C TYR A 322 0.01 -8.92 -15.57
N ILE A 323 -0.02 -9.28 -14.28
CA ILE A 323 0.71 -10.46 -13.78
C ILE A 323 0.16 -11.75 -14.37
N ASP A 324 -1.15 -11.90 -14.49
CA ASP A 324 -1.78 -13.07 -15.14
C ASP A 324 -1.38 -13.17 -16.62
N PHE A 325 -1.24 -12.03 -17.31
CA PHE A 325 -0.73 -11.99 -18.68
C PHE A 325 0.75 -12.42 -18.76
N LEU A 326 1.60 -11.93 -17.86
CA LEU A 326 3.01 -12.37 -17.77
C LEU A 326 3.12 -13.87 -17.50
N ASP A 327 2.30 -14.40 -16.59
CA ASP A 327 2.26 -15.83 -16.25
C ASP A 327 1.96 -16.68 -17.50
N CYS A 328 0.97 -16.25 -18.30
CA CYS A 328 0.64 -16.91 -19.57
C CYS A 328 1.78 -16.88 -20.60
N LEU A 329 2.59 -15.81 -20.63
CA LEU A 329 3.73 -15.70 -21.55
C LEU A 329 4.91 -16.60 -21.13
N ILE A 330 5.10 -16.80 -19.83
CA ILE A 330 6.20 -17.61 -19.28
C ILE A 330 5.86 -19.11 -19.31
N ASP A 331 4.57 -19.47 -19.23
CA ASP A 331 4.08 -20.85 -19.19
C ASP A 331 4.50 -21.67 -20.42
N THR A 332 5.56 -22.46 -20.30
CA THR A 332 5.92 -23.48 -21.29
C THR A 332 5.04 -24.73 -21.11
N GLU A 333 4.68 -25.43 -22.19
CA GLU A 333 3.88 -26.68 -22.11
C GLU A 333 4.51 -27.76 -21.18
N SER A 334 5.80 -27.63 -20.85
CA SER A 334 6.53 -28.51 -19.92
C SER A 334 6.36 -28.17 -18.43
N THR A 335 5.76 -27.02 -18.09
CA THR A 335 5.57 -26.59 -16.70
C THR A 335 4.10 -26.69 -16.29
N THR A 336 3.52 -27.89 -16.32
CA THR A 336 2.29 -28.19 -15.56
C THR A 336 2.59 -28.17 -14.05
N ARG A 337 2.90 -27.00 -13.49
CA ARG A 337 2.83 -26.75 -12.05
C ARG A 337 1.48 -26.11 -11.73
N LYS A 338 0.90 -26.62 -10.64
CA LYS A 338 -0.44 -26.33 -10.13
C LYS A 338 -0.81 -24.86 -10.32
N ARG A 339 -1.84 -24.60 -11.14
CA ARG A 339 -2.60 -23.36 -11.19
C ARG A 339 -3.13 -23.06 -9.78
N SER A 340 -2.36 -22.35 -8.97
CA SER A 340 -2.72 -21.94 -7.61
C SER A 340 -2.68 -20.43 -7.45
N TYR A 341 -2.89 -19.68 -8.53
CA TYR A 341 -3.75 -18.52 -8.40
C TYR A 341 -5.16 -19.08 -8.31
N SER A 342 -5.73 -18.97 -7.12
CA SER A 342 -7.15 -19.11 -6.91
C SER A 342 -7.85 -18.26 -7.98
N ARG A 343 -8.29 -18.92 -9.05
CA ARG A 343 -9.44 -18.49 -9.84
C ARG A 343 -10.55 -18.35 -8.82
N GLY A 344 -10.68 -17.17 -8.22
CA GLY A 344 -11.96 -16.75 -7.72
C GLY A 344 -12.92 -16.91 -8.89
N PRO A 345 -14.09 -17.55 -8.71
CA PRO A 345 -15.11 -17.42 -9.73
C PRO A 345 -15.38 -15.91 -9.86
N TYR A 346 -15.83 -15.51 -11.06
CA TYR A 346 -16.46 -14.25 -11.45
C TYR A 346 -15.68 -13.50 -12.53
#